data_AF-A0A1M5R5N7-F1
#
_entry.id   AF-A0A1M5R5N7-F1
#
_cell.length_a   1.000
_cell.length_b   1.000
_cell.length_c   1.000
_cell.angle_alpha   90.00
_cell.angle_beta   90.00
_cell.angle_gamma   90.00
#
_symmetry.space_group_name_H-M   'P 1'
#
loop_
_entity.id
_entity.type
_entity.pdbx_description
1 polymer ?
#
loop_
_entity_poly.entity_id
_entity_poly.type
_entity_poly.pdbx_seq_one_letter_code
_entity_poly.pdbx_strand_id
1 'polypeptide(L)'
;MKKDWIWLIALSLCIVFVIPWSVLRWQKEKVTPEDVQIRVLMPNKEVVKLPLEEYLVGVVSAEMPAEFELEALKAQAVASRTYAAKRIGQSSLPDVGYDVDTTVLSQAWLSDTQMRKNWGLLNYWRYRTKIQKAVLGTRGMVLVFNGEYIEALYHSSSGRKPTERSEEVWSSSRPYLQNVNSGEENLQRYIKKTVYTTQDLYKKLGLRESPRSLTATDFQVLSKTSVGRAKTVRVLGRVYPATQIRTMLGLSSTDIEYAIQPERLTITAYGNGHAVGMSQWGANDLAKKSIKAEEILAYYYPGTKLNTLDNI
;
A
#
# COMPACT_ATOMS: atom_id res chain seq x y z
N MET A 1 28.41 -55.21 4.84
CA MET A 1 28.16 -54.13 5.81
C MET A 1 28.45 -52.71 5.31
N LYS A 2 29.36 -52.46 4.34
CA LYS A 2 29.60 -51.09 3.80
C LYS A 2 28.72 -50.68 2.60
N LYS A 3 28.07 -51.63 1.92
CA LYS A 3 27.24 -51.35 0.72
C LYS A 3 25.81 -50.87 1.05
N ASP A 4 25.28 -51.24 2.22
CA ASP A 4 23.89 -50.94 2.59
C ASP A 4 23.70 -49.49 3.04
N TRP A 5 24.75 -48.86 3.58
CA TRP A 5 24.72 -47.47 4.04
C TRP A 5 24.74 -46.47 2.88
N ILE A 6 25.34 -46.83 1.76
CA ILE A 6 25.39 -45.97 0.55
C ILE A 6 23.97 -45.80 -0.01
N TRP A 7 23.16 -46.87 0.00
CA TRP A 7 21.76 -46.81 -0.41
C TRP A 7 20.89 -45.98 0.53
N LEU A 8 21.11 -46.07 1.84
CA LEU A 8 20.37 -45.27 2.82
C LEU A 8 20.71 -43.77 2.74
N ILE A 9 21.98 -43.42 2.47
CA ILE A 9 22.41 -42.04 2.26
C ILE A 9 21.89 -41.50 0.91
N ALA A 10 21.87 -42.30 -0.15
CA ALA A 10 21.29 -41.91 -1.43
C ALA A 10 19.76 -41.72 -1.34
N LEU A 11 19.07 -42.56 -0.57
CA LEU A 11 17.63 -42.45 -0.34
C LEU A 11 17.29 -41.19 0.48
N SER A 12 18.08 -40.89 1.52
CA SER A 12 17.89 -39.67 2.32
C SER A 12 18.20 -38.40 1.53
N LEU A 13 19.23 -38.41 0.68
CA LEU A 13 19.52 -37.32 -0.27
C LEU A 13 18.39 -37.12 -1.28
N CYS A 14 17.77 -38.20 -1.79
CA CYS A 14 16.58 -38.09 -2.64
C CYS A 14 15.38 -37.48 -1.88
N ILE A 15 15.17 -37.84 -0.61
CA ILE A 15 14.07 -37.27 0.20
C ILE A 15 14.34 -35.81 0.58
N VAL A 16 15.60 -35.42 0.81
CA VAL A 16 15.96 -34.06 1.24
C VAL A 16 16.17 -33.10 0.06
N PHE A 17 16.61 -33.60 -1.09
CA PHE A 17 16.88 -32.76 -2.26
C PHE A 17 15.88 -32.99 -3.38
N VAL A 18 15.58 -34.24 -3.75
CA VAL A 18 14.72 -34.53 -4.91
C VAL A 18 13.24 -34.30 -4.59
N ILE A 19 12.77 -34.63 -3.39
CA ILE A 19 11.36 -34.37 -2.99
C ILE A 19 11.12 -32.88 -2.78
N PRO A 20 11.94 -32.12 -2.03
CA PRO A 20 11.81 -30.66 -1.97
C PRO A 20 11.99 -30.01 -3.33
N TRP A 21 12.92 -30.48 -4.17
CA TRP A 21 13.08 -29.94 -5.52
C TRP A 21 11.89 -30.27 -6.43
N SER A 22 11.29 -31.47 -6.33
CA SER A 22 10.10 -31.86 -7.10
C SER A 22 8.83 -31.18 -6.58
N VAL A 23 8.69 -31.00 -5.27
CA VAL A 23 7.62 -30.20 -4.64
C VAL A 23 7.77 -28.71 -4.99
N LEU A 24 9.00 -28.17 -5.02
CA LEU A 24 9.29 -26.81 -5.51
C LEU A 24 9.02 -26.68 -7.01
N ARG A 25 9.27 -27.73 -7.80
CA ARG A 25 8.94 -27.78 -9.24
C ARG A 25 7.45 -27.97 -9.51
N TRP A 26 6.73 -28.67 -8.63
CA TRP A 26 5.28 -28.82 -8.68
C TRP A 26 4.60 -27.50 -8.25
N GLN A 27 5.12 -26.81 -7.23
CA GLN A 27 4.67 -25.46 -6.85
C GLN A 27 4.95 -24.37 -7.89
N LYS A 28 5.78 -24.64 -8.91
CA LYS A 28 5.60 -23.97 -10.22
C LYS A 28 4.36 -24.56 -10.89
N GLU A 29 3.22 -24.37 -10.26
CA GLU A 29 1.93 -24.63 -10.89
C GLU A 29 1.85 -23.81 -12.17
N LYS A 30 1.34 -24.47 -13.20
CA LYS A 30 1.20 -23.98 -14.57
C LYS A 30 0.69 -22.54 -14.54
N VAL A 31 1.52 -21.61 -15.00
CA VAL A 31 1.04 -20.33 -15.53
C VAL A 31 0.00 -20.73 -16.57
N THR A 32 -1.28 -20.57 -16.24
CA THR A 32 -2.35 -20.88 -17.19
C THR A 32 -2.26 -19.84 -18.30
N PRO A 33 -2.41 -20.24 -19.57
CA PRO A 33 -2.37 -19.31 -20.71
C PRO A 33 -3.41 -18.18 -20.68
N GLU A 34 -4.32 -18.20 -19.70
CA GLU A 34 -5.47 -17.31 -19.53
C GLU A 34 -5.23 -16.18 -18.51
N ASP A 35 -4.06 -16.09 -17.87
CA ASP A 35 -3.78 -15.00 -16.94
C ASP A 35 -3.59 -13.67 -17.66
N VAL A 36 -4.44 -12.68 -17.31
CA VAL A 36 -4.30 -11.28 -17.74
C VAL A 36 -2.86 -10.84 -17.53
N GLN A 37 -2.27 -10.25 -18.56
CA GLN A 37 -0.89 -9.77 -18.53
C GLN A 37 -0.84 -8.30 -18.15
N ILE A 38 0.17 -7.91 -17.38
CA ILE A 38 0.43 -6.51 -17.04
C ILE A 38 1.83 -6.10 -17.49
N ARG A 39 1.94 -4.91 -18.11
CA ARG A 39 3.22 -4.30 -18.47
C ARG A 39 3.69 -3.39 -17.35
N VAL A 40 4.81 -3.76 -16.73
CA VAL A 40 5.38 -3.07 -15.57
C VAL A 40 6.67 -2.35 -15.98
N LEU A 41 6.74 -1.04 -15.76
CA LEU A 41 7.97 -0.28 -15.91
C LEU A 41 8.88 -0.50 -14.70
N MET A 42 9.99 -1.20 -14.90
CA MET A 42 10.97 -1.55 -13.88
C MET A 42 11.93 -0.39 -13.58
N PRO A 43 12.65 -0.40 -12.42
CA PRO A 43 13.57 0.69 -12.05
C PRO A 43 14.72 0.93 -13.03
N ASN A 44 15.11 -0.08 -13.81
CA ASN A 44 16.10 0.02 -14.88
C ASN A 44 15.52 0.60 -16.19
N LYS A 45 14.27 1.10 -16.17
CA LYS A 45 13.50 1.63 -17.30
C LYS A 45 13.07 0.60 -18.34
N GLU A 46 13.24 -0.69 -18.07
CA GLU A 46 12.72 -1.75 -18.92
C GLU A 46 11.24 -2.01 -18.63
N VAL A 47 10.47 -2.34 -19.66
CA VAL A 47 9.08 -2.77 -19.50
C VAL A 47 9.02 -4.30 -19.54
N VAL A 48 8.56 -4.89 -18.45
CA VAL A 48 8.42 -6.35 -18.31
C VAL A 48 6.95 -6.73 -18.32
N LYS A 49 6.60 -7.77 -19.09
CA LYS A 49 5.27 -8.39 -19.05
C LYS A 49 5.27 -9.49 -18.00
N LEU A 50 4.31 -9.42 -17.07
CA LEU A 50 4.13 -10.40 -16.02
C LEU A 50 2.67 -10.90 -16.00
N PRO A 51 2.42 -12.16 -15.62
CA PRO A 51 1.09 -12.58 -15.19
C PRO A 51 0.62 -11.67 -14.04
N LEU A 52 -0.62 -11.18 -14.11
CA LEU A 52 -1.16 -10.25 -13.13
C LEU A 52 -1.08 -10.81 -11.70
N GLU A 53 -1.36 -12.09 -11.51
CA GLU A 53 -1.28 -12.75 -10.21
C GLU A 53 0.16 -12.78 -9.66
N GLU A 54 1.17 -12.96 -10.52
CA GLU A 54 2.59 -12.89 -10.10
C GLU A 54 2.98 -11.46 -9.73
N TYR A 55 2.53 -10.47 -10.50
CA TYR A 55 2.73 -9.06 -10.18
C TYR A 55 2.13 -8.71 -8.81
N LEU A 56 0.91 -9.20 -8.52
CA LEU A 56 0.20 -8.93 -7.26
C LEU A 56 0.89 -9.53 -6.04
N VAL A 57 1.58 -10.67 -6.16
CA VAL A 57 2.43 -11.18 -5.07
C VAL A 57 3.49 -10.13 -4.71
N GLY A 58 4.10 -9.49 -5.71
CA GLY A 58 5.06 -8.41 -5.52
C GLY A 58 4.46 -7.15 -4.88
N VAL A 59 3.25 -6.76 -5.31
CA VAL A 59 2.54 -5.61 -4.73
C VAL A 59 2.17 -5.87 -3.27
N VAL A 60 1.48 -6.96 -2.97
CA VAL A 60 1.03 -7.27 -1.59
C VAL A 60 2.23 -7.38 -0.65
N SER A 61 3.35 -7.95 -1.13
CA SER A 61 4.61 -8.03 -0.36
C SER A 61 5.23 -6.68 -0.04
N ALA A 62 5.03 -5.67 -0.90
CA ALA A 62 5.54 -4.33 -0.71
C ALA A 62 4.63 -3.47 0.17
N GLU A 63 3.32 -3.69 0.06
CA GLU A 63 2.29 -2.84 0.64
C GLU A 63 1.90 -3.26 2.07
N MET A 64 1.87 -4.56 2.36
CA MET A 64 1.47 -5.08 3.67
C MET A 64 2.55 -5.94 4.31
N PRO A 65 2.74 -5.85 5.65
CA PRO A 65 3.53 -6.82 6.38
C PRO A 65 2.97 -8.23 6.18
N ALA A 66 3.83 -9.18 5.83
CA ALA A 66 3.43 -10.56 5.53
C ALA A 66 2.83 -11.29 6.76
N GLU A 67 3.09 -10.78 7.96
CA GLU A 67 2.54 -11.25 9.21
C GLU A 67 1.04 -10.99 9.33
N PHE A 68 0.49 -10.02 8.59
CA PHE A 68 -0.93 -9.66 8.67
C PHE A 68 -1.85 -10.83 8.36
N GLU A 69 -3.06 -10.80 8.91
CA GLU A 69 -4.04 -11.86 8.77
C GLU A 69 -4.36 -12.16 7.30
N LEU A 70 -4.63 -13.44 7.00
CA LEU A 70 -4.83 -13.89 5.63
C LEU A 70 -5.97 -13.14 4.93
N GLU A 71 -7.07 -12.86 5.64
CA GLU A 71 -8.22 -12.12 5.10
C GLU A 71 -7.88 -10.65 4.79
N ALA A 72 -6.96 -10.04 5.56
CA ALA A 72 -6.47 -8.70 5.25
C ALA A 72 -5.56 -8.68 4.01
N LEU A 73 -4.69 -9.68 3.87
CA LEU A 73 -3.86 -9.86 2.66
C LEU A 73 -4.72 -10.13 1.42
N LYS A 74 -5.81 -10.89 1.56
CA LYS A 74 -6.79 -11.11 0.49
C LYS A 74 -7.50 -9.81 0.09
N ALA A 75 -7.96 -9.01 1.06
CA ALA A 75 -8.57 -7.73 0.78
C ALA A 75 -7.59 -6.80 0.01
N GLN A 76 -6.33 -6.75 0.42
CA GLN A 76 -5.30 -6.01 -0.33
C GLN A 76 -5.05 -6.57 -1.72
N ALA A 77 -5.03 -7.90 -1.90
CA ALA A 77 -4.88 -8.49 -3.23
C ALA A 77 -6.02 -8.06 -4.17
N VAL A 78 -7.28 -8.05 -3.71
CA VAL A 78 -8.42 -7.58 -4.50
C VAL A 78 -8.34 -6.08 -4.80
N ALA A 79 -8.01 -5.25 -3.80
CA ALA A 79 -7.85 -3.81 -4.01
C ALA A 79 -6.72 -3.51 -5.01
N SER A 80 -5.57 -4.17 -4.86
CA SER A 80 -4.43 -4.03 -5.76
C SER A 80 -4.74 -4.53 -7.17
N ARG A 81 -5.46 -5.66 -7.31
CA ARG A 81 -5.92 -6.18 -8.61
C ARG A 81 -6.87 -5.23 -9.30
N THR A 82 -7.79 -4.64 -8.55
CA THR A 82 -8.75 -3.66 -9.09
C THR A 82 -8.03 -2.42 -9.62
N TYR A 83 -7.05 -1.91 -8.87
CA TYR A 83 -6.21 -0.80 -9.32
C TYR A 83 -5.47 -1.15 -10.62
N ALA A 84 -4.82 -2.31 -10.67
CA ALA A 84 -4.11 -2.79 -11.84
C ALA A 84 -5.05 -2.98 -13.05
N ALA A 85 -6.20 -3.62 -12.87
CA ALA A 85 -7.20 -3.85 -13.92
C ALA A 85 -7.74 -2.52 -14.50
N LYS A 86 -8.01 -1.54 -13.62
CA LYS A 86 -8.40 -0.19 -14.05
C LYS A 86 -7.32 0.47 -14.91
N ARG A 87 -6.05 0.33 -14.54
CA ARG A 87 -4.92 0.88 -15.31
C ARG A 87 -4.76 0.21 -16.67
N ILE A 88 -4.83 -1.13 -16.71
CA ILE A 88 -4.79 -1.92 -17.96
C ILE A 88 -5.92 -1.45 -18.91
N GLY A 89 -7.14 -1.30 -18.41
CA GLY A 89 -8.28 -0.81 -19.20
C GLY A 89 -8.18 0.66 -19.65
N GLN A 90 -7.37 1.47 -18.96
CA GLN A 90 -7.10 2.88 -19.32
C GLN A 90 -5.94 3.04 -20.31
N SER A 91 -5.15 2.00 -20.56
CA SER A 91 -4.00 1.99 -21.48
C SER A 91 -4.37 2.10 -22.97
N SER A 92 -5.60 2.50 -23.29
CA SER A 92 -5.97 3.10 -24.59
C SER A 92 -5.42 4.52 -24.77
N LEU A 93 -4.65 5.07 -23.83
CA LEU A 93 -3.89 6.31 -24.01
C LEU A 93 -2.64 6.02 -24.87
N PRO A 94 -2.56 6.56 -26.11
CA PRO A 94 -1.46 6.30 -27.01
C PRO A 94 -0.25 7.16 -26.60
N ASP A 95 0.69 6.62 -25.81
CA ASP A 95 2.14 6.95 -25.87
C ASP A 95 2.97 6.43 -24.68
N VAL A 96 2.35 5.85 -23.64
CA VAL A 96 3.10 5.33 -22.48
C VAL A 96 3.07 3.80 -22.52
N GLY A 97 4.15 3.17 -22.99
CA GLY A 97 4.21 1.73 -23.27
C GLY A 97 4.10 0.76 -22.07
N TYR A 98 3.54 1.19 -20.92
CA TYR A 98 3.38 0.41 -19.69
C TYR A 98 2.05 0.71 -18.99
N ASP A 99 1.54 -0.25 -18.20
CA ASP A 99 0.24 -0.12 -17.50
C ASP A 99 0.42 0.42 -16.07
N VAL A 100 1.51 0.05 -15.41
CA VAL A 100 1.90 0.50 -14.06
C VAL A 100 3.42 0.70 -13.99
N ASP A 101 3.88 1.50 -13.04
CA ASP A 101 5.30 1.63 -12.73
C ASP A 101 5.63 0.98 -11.38
N THR A 102 6.92 0.78 -11.07
CA THR A 102 7.33 0.27 -9.75
C THR A 102 7.53 1.38 -8.71
N THR A 103 6.96 2.57 -8.93
CA THR A 103 7.16 3.74 -8.05
C THR A 103 5.91 4.06 -7.25
N VAL A 104 6.07 4.91 -6.22
CA VAL A 104 4.97 5.39 -5.34
C VAL A 104 3.88 6.17 -6.12
N LEU A 105 4.08 6.44 -7.42
CA LEU A 105 3.08 7.04 -8.29
C LEU A 105 1.97 6.05 -8.70
N SER A 106 2.21 4.74 -8.58
CA SER A 106 1.20 3.72 -8.85
C SER A 106 0.99 2.75 -7.68
N GLN A 107 1.87 1.76 -7.50
CA GLN A 107 1.83 0.82 -6.37
C GLN A 107 3.27 0.45 -5.97
N ALA A 108 3.52 0.28 -4.67
CA ALA A 108 4.79 -0.29 -4.24
C ALA A 108 4.90 -1.73 -4.76
N TRP A 109 6.08 -2.13 -5.24
CA TRP A 109 6.32 -3.48 -5.75
C TRP A 109 7.69 -3.98 -5.33
N LEU A 110 7.76 -5.24 -4.86
CA LEU A 110 9.00 -5.92 -4.53
C LEU A 110 9.25 -7.08 -5.50
N SER A 111 10.49 -7.17 -5.99
CA SER A 111 10.97 -8.35 -6.73
C SER A 111 11.24 -9.52 -5.80
N ASP A 112 11.29 -10.74 -6.35
CA ASP A 112 11.65 -11.96 -5.62
C ASP A 112 13.00 -11.81 -4.88
N THR A 113 13.97 -11.17 -5.53
CA THR A 113 15.30 -10.89 -4.95
C THR A 113 15.19 -9.95 -3.74
N GLN A 114 14.36 -8.91 -3.82
CA GLN A 114 14.13 -8.00 -2.71
C GLN A 114 13.39 -8.70 -1.55
N MET A 115 12.39 -9.53 -1.85
CA MET A 115 11.69 -10.33 -0.83
C MET A 115 12.67 -11.25 -0.08
N ARG A 116 13.55 -11.97 -0.80
CA ARG A 116 14.57 -12.83 -0.18
C ARG A 116 15.52 -12.05 0.71
N LYS A 117 15.92 -10.84 0.27
CA LYS A 117 16.78 -9.96 1.05
C LYS A 117 16.08 -9.45 2.32
N ASN A 118 14.81 -9.03 2.19
CA ASN A 118 14.06 -8.43 3.29
C ASN A 118 13.65 -9.44 4.37
N TRP A 119 13.32 -10.67 3.98
CA TRP A 119 12.80 -11.68 4.90
C TRP A 119 13.84 -12.73 5.32
N GLY A 120 14.94 -12.87 4.58
CA GLY A 120 15.89 -13.95 4.76
C GLY A 120 15.32 -15.31 4.32
N LEU A 121 16.18 -16.33 4.22
CA LEU A 121 15.84 -17.59 3.53
C LEU A 121 14.63 -18.32 4.12
N LEU A 122 14.52 -18.40 5.45
CA LEU A 122 13.46 -19.17 6.12
C LEU A 122 12.10 -18.45 6.07
N ASN A 123 12.05 -17.19 6.48
CA ASN A 123 10.79 -16.44 6.47
C ASN A 123 10.32 -16.13 5.06
N TYR A 124 11.24 -16.03 4.08
CA TYR A 124 10.89 -15.83 2.68
C TYR A 124 9.88 -16.87 2.18
N TRP A 125 10.16 -18.16 2.39
CA TRP A 125 9.25 -19.21 1.92
C TRP A 125 7.91 -19.15 2.64
N ARG A 126 7.91 -18.92 3.96
CA ARG A 126 6.68 -18.80 4.76
C ARG A 126 5.80 -17.63 4.29
N TYR A 127 6.40 -16.45 4.17
CA TYR A 127 5.71 -15.21 3.85
C TYR A 127 5.25 -15.15 2.40
N ARG A 128 6.12 -15.52 1.45
CA ARG A 128 5.74 -15.60 0.04
C ARG A 128 4.63 -16.61 -0.19
N THR A 129 4.66 -17.77 0.46
CA THR A 129 3.59 -18.78 0.34
C THR A 129 2.26 -18.25 0.89
N LYS A 130 2.28 -17.57 2.05
CA LYS A 130 1.06 -16.97 2.64
C LYS A 130 0.46 -15.90 1.73
N ILE A 131 1.29 -15.02 1.17
CA ILE A 131 0.86 -13.98 0.24
C ILE A 131 0.35 -14.59 -1.06
N GLN A 132 1.06 -15.56 -1.63
CA GLN A 132 0.61 -16.29 -2.82
C GLN A 132 -0.73 -16.96 -2.58
N LYS A 133 -0.96 -17.55 -1.40
CA LYS A 133 -2.26 -18.10 -1.01
C LYS A 133 -3.36 -17.03 -0.96
N ALA A 134 -3.07 -15.82 -0.48
CA ALA A 134 -4.03 -14.72 -0.45
C ALA A 134 -4.38 -14.22 -1.87
N VAL A 135 -3.36 -14.06 -2.72
CA VAL A 135 -3.51 -13.62 -4.11
C VAL A 135 -4.31 -14.64 -4.92
N LEU A 136 -3.89 -15.91 -4.92
CA LEU A 136 -4.57 -16.99 -5.64
C LEU A 136 -5.96 -17.29 -5.05
N GLY A 137 -6.13 -17.18 -3.73
CA GLY A 137 -7.42 -17.34 -3.07
C GLY A 137 -8.44 -16.26 -3.43
N THR A 138 -8.01 -15.19 -4.10
CA THR A 138 -8.87 -14.11 -4.62
C THR A 138 -8.64 -13.88 -6.11
N ARG A 139 -8.14 -14.90 -6.82
CA ARG A 139 -7.79 -14.82 -8.24
C ARG A 139 -8.95 -14.26 -9.05
N GLY A 140 -8.66 -13.27 -9.88
CA GLY A 140 -9.66 -12.59 -10.71
C GLY A 140 -10.68 -11.72 -9.96
N MET A 141 -10.72 -11.71 -8.63
CA MET A 141 -11.67 -10.86 -7.90
C MET A 141 -11.25 -9.39 -7.95
N VAL A 142 -12.18 -8.53 -8.35
CA VAL A 142 -12.04 -7.07 -8.49
C VAL A 142 -13.27 -6.34 -7.96
N LEU A 143 -13.13 -5.05 -7.64
CA LEU A 143 -14.23 -4.20 -7.18
C LEU A 143 -14.74 -3.29 -8.30
N VAL A 144 -16.06 -3.27 -8.48
CA VAL A 144 -16.75 -2.41 -9.45
C VAL A 144 -17.80 -1.52 -8.79
N PHE A 145 -18.00 -0.35 -9.38
CA PHE A 145 -19.11 0.56 -9.06
C PHE A 145 -19.73 1.04 -10.36
N ASN A 146 -21.04 0.89 -10.52
CA ASN A 146 -21.76 1.19 -11.77
C ASN A 146 -21.15 0.53 -13.02
N GLY A 147 -20.65 -0.70 -12.89
CA GLY A 147 -20.07 -1.46 -14.00
C GLY A 147 -18.60 -1.13 -14.31
N GLU A 148 -18.00 -0.13 -13.67
CA GLU A 148 -16.61 0.24 -13.87
C GLU A 148 -15.71 -0.18 -12.70
N TYR A 149 -14.46 -0.55 -12.99
CA TYR A 149 -13.45 -0.77 -11.94
C TYR A 149 -13.26 0.49 -11.10
N ILE A 150 -13.33 0.33 -9.79
CA ILE A 150 -13.13 1.46 -8.87
C ILE A 150 -11.66 1.87 -8.81
N GLU A 151 -11.40 3.09 -8.35
CA GLU A 151 -10.06 3.44 -7.86
C GLU A 151 -9.93 2.97 -6.41
N ALA A 152 -9.47 1.72 -6.22
CA ALA A 152 -9.36 1.06 -4.92
C ALA A 152 -8.15 1.60 -4.11
N LEU A 153 -8.25 2.85 -3.65
CA LEU A 153 -7.20 3.50 -2.85
C LEU A 153 -7.09 2.88 -1.46
N TYR A 154 -5.86 2.75 -0.96
CA TYR A 154 -5.57 2.22 0.37
C TYR A 154 -4.38 2.94 0.99
N HIS A 155 -4.25 2.88 2.30
CA HIS A 155 -3.15 3.50 3.05
C HIS A 155 -2.79 2.67 4.29
N SER A 156 -1.64 2.98 4.89
CA SER A 156 -1.12 2.19 6.01
C SER A 156 -1.98 2.28 7.27
N SER A 157 -2.19 3.48 7.81
CA SER A 157 -2.99 3.70 9.03
C SER A 157 -3.74 5.03 8.96
N SER A 158 -5.03 5.02 9.26
CA SER A 158 -5.84 6.22 9.47
C SER A 158 -5.54 6.90 10.80
N GLY A 159 -4.93 6.17 11.75
CA GLY A 159 -4.71 6.61 13.13
C GLY A 159 -6.02 6.77 13.89
N ARG A 160 -6.08 7.79 14.75
CA ARG A 160 -7.22 8.09 15.63
C ARG A 160 -8.48 8.63 14.95
N LYS A 161 -8.49 8.74 13.61
CA LYS A 161 -9.59 9.33 12.84
C LYS A 161 -10.19 8.31 11.85
N PRO A 162 -11.47 8.45 11.47
CA PRO A 162 -12.07 7.73 10.34
C PRO A 162 -11.26 7.88 9.05
N THR A 163 -11.54 7.07 8.03
CA THR A 163 -11.04 7.33 6.67
C THR A 163 -11.58 8.68 6.15
N GLU A 164 -11.00 9.16 5.07
CA GLU A 164 -11.27 10.46 4.47
C GLU A 164 -11.97 10.29 3.11
N ARG A 165 -12.85 11.23 2.78
CA ARG A 165 -13.46 11.37 1.46
C ARG A 165 -12.42 11.79 0.42
N SER A 166 -12.53 11.28 -0.80
CA SER A 166 -11.53 11.57 -1.83
C SER A 166 -11.50 13.04 -2.24
N GLU A 167 -12.63 13.73 -2.24
CA GLU A 167 -12.75 15.16 -2.56
C GLU A 167 -12.11 16.08 -1.51
N GLU A 168 -11.97 15.62 -0.26
CA GLU A 168 -11.27 16.35 0.79
C GLU A 168 -9.74 16.31 0.60
N VAL A 169 -9.23 15.36 -0.20
CA VAL A 169 -7.81 15.16 -0.48
C VAL A 169 -7.41 15.59 -1.90
N TRP A 170 -8.23 15.28 -2.91
CA TRP A 170 -7.92 15.46 -4.33
C TRP A 170 -9.03 16.16 -5.15
N SER A 171 -9.98 16.83 -4.52
CA SER A 171 -11.10 17.58 -5.13
C SER A 171 -12.12 16.76 -5.94
N SER A 172 -11.74 15.63 -6.54
CA SER A 172 -12.64 14.73 -7.25
C SER A 172 -13.36 13.79 -6.29
N SER A 173 -14.69 13.86 -6.29
CA SER A 173 -15.54 12.96 -5.48
C SER A 173 -15.63 11.58 -6.12
N ARG A 174 -15.59 10.54 -5.28
CA ARG A 174 -15.83 9.15 -5.66
C ARG A 174 -16.84 8.57 -4.68
N PRO A 175 -18.04 8.14 -5.12
CA PRO A 175 -19.11 7.71 -4.22
C PRO A 175 -18.71 6.58 -3.26
N TYR A 176 -17.78 5.71 -3.68
CA TYR A 176 -17.26 4.59 -2.90
C TYR A 176 -16.06 4.93 -2.01
N LEU A 177 -15.55 6.16 -1.99
CA LEU A 177 -14.47 6.61 -1.09
C LEU A 177 -15.02 7.60 -0.07
N GLN A 178 -15.63 7.07 0.97
CA GLN A 178 -16.31 7.83 2.02
C GLN A 178 -15.59 7.77 3.36
N ASN A 179 -16.01 8.63 4.29
CA ASN A 179 -15.60 8.55 5.68
C ASN A 179 -16.26 7.31 6.32
N VAL A 180 -15.48 6.28 6.60
CA VAL A 180 -15.87 5.13 7.39
C VAL A 180 -14.98 5.03 8.61
N ASN A 181 -15.45 4.38 9.68
CA ASN A 181 -14.57 4.10 10.82
C ASN A 181 -13.32 3.34 10.32
N SER A 182 -12.15 3.61 10.88
CA SER A 182 -10.90 3.07 10.37
C SER A 182 -10.70 1.58 10.67
N GLY A 183 -11.54 0.96 11.50
CA GLY A 183 -11.39 -0.43 11.93
C GLY A 183 -10.18 -0.71 12.83
N GLU A 184 -9.30 0.28 13.04
CA GLU A 184 -8.08 0.14 13.84
C GLU A 184 -8.38 0.15 15.34
N GLU A 185 -7.82 -0.82 16.07
CA GLU A 185 -7.94 -0.88 17.52
C GLU A 185 -6.91 0.00 18.22
N ASN A 186 -5.66 -0.06 17.75
CA ASN A 186 -4.59 0.79 18.27
C ASN A 186 -4.50 2.10 17.48
N LEU A 187 -5.24 3.11 17.94
CA LEU A 187 -5.28 4.47 17.38
C LEU A 187 -3.95 5.24 17.49
N GLN A 188 -3.04 4.77 18.35
CA GLN A 188 -1.73 5.37 18.63
C GLN A 188 -0.58 4.60 17.96
N ARG A 189 -0.88 3.59 17.13
CA ARG A 189 0.12 2.74 16.48
C ARG A 189 1.13 3.52 15.65
N TYR A 190 0.67 4.61 15.04
CA TYR A 190 1.48 5.43 14.16
C TYR A 190 1.43 6.89 14.61
N ILE A 191 2.30 7.24 15.57
CA ILE A 191 2.57 8.62 15.95
C ILE A 191 3.99 8.95 15.52
N LYS A 192 4.16 9.96 14.69
CA LYS A 192 5.47 10.45 14.27
C LYS A 192 5.66 11.89 14.68
N LYS A 193 6.53 12.11 15.66
CA LYS A 193 7.00 13.45 16.03
C LYS A 193 8.19 13.82 15.16
N THR A 194 8.19 15.02 14.58
CA THR A 194 9.30 15.54 13.80
C THR A 194 9.56 16.99 14.21
N VAL A 195 10.83 17.32 14.39
CA VAL A 195 11.29 18.66 14.76
C VAL A 195 12.02 19.26 13.57
N TYR A 196 11.66 20.49 13.21
CA TYR A 196 12.25 21.25 12.13
C TYR A 196 12.90 22.49 12.71
N THR A 197 14.18 22.72 12.40
CA THR A 197 14.79 24.04 12.63
C THR A 197 14.22 25.06 11.64
N THR A 198 14.42 26.35 11.90
CA THR A 198 14.09 27.42 10.94
C THR A 198 14.79 27.17 9.59
N GLN A 199 16.06 26.78 9.61
CA GLN A 199 16.82 26.47 8.41
C GLN A 199 16.24 25.27 7.64
N ASP A 200 15.88 24.20 8.34
CA ASP A 200 15.24 23.02 7.71
C ASP A 200 13.91 23.40 7.05
N LEU A 201 13.11 24.22 7.72
CA LEU A 201 11.81 24.65 7.23
C LEU A 201 11.94 25.45 5.94
N TYR A 202 12.84 26.45 5.92
CA TYR A 202 13.10 27.26 4.72
C TYR A 202 13.63 26.41 3.58
N LYS A 203 14.59 25.52 3.85
CA LYS A 203 15.16 24.61 2.86
C LYS A 203 14.09 23.68 2.26
N LYS A 204 13.27 23.04 3.11
CA LYS A 204 12.19 22.14 2.67
C LYS A 204 11.09 22.86 1.90
N LEU A 205 10.84 24.13 2.22
CA LEU A 205 9.88 24.98 1.52
C LEU A 205 10.45 25.62 0.24
N GLY A 206 11.74 25.45 -0.06
CA GLY A 206 12.41 26.05 -1.21
C GLY A 206 12.51 27.58 -1.13
N LEU A 207 12.51 28.14 0.09
CA LEU A 207 12.61 29.58 0.31
C LEU A 207 14.07 30.03 0.18
N ARG A 208 14.31 31.13 -0.53
CA ARG A 208 15.66 31.70 -0.77
C ARG A 208 16.03 32.79 0.23
N GLU A 209 15.08 33.24 1.03
CA GLU A 209 15.26 34.25 2.07
C GLU A 209 16.08 33.70 3.24
N SER A 210 16.76 34.58 3.98
CA SER A 210 17.45 34.19 5.20
C SER A 210 16.45 33.70 6.26
N PRO A 211 16.68 32.54 6.90
CA PRO A 211 15.83 32.06 7.99
C PRO A 211 15.76 33.09 9.12
N ARG A 212 14.55 33.37 9.61
CA ARG A 212 14.31 34.17 10.82
C ARG A 212 13.67 33.33 11.92
N SER A 213 13.66 33.86 13.14
CA SER A 213 12.90 33.24 14.24
C SER A 213 11.41 33.13 13.89
N LEU A 214 10.82 32.00 14.25
CA LEU A 214 9.41 31.72 14.08
C LEU A 214 8.56 32.43 15.14
N THR A 215 7.36 32.79 14.74
CA THR A 215 6.30 33.39 15.55
C THR A 215 5.07 32.48 15.53
N ALA A 216 4.12 32.70 16.43
CA ALA A 216 2.89 31.90 16.50
C ALA A 216 2.07 31.87 15.19
N THR A 217 2.26 32.85 14.29
CA THR A 217 1.56 32.92 13.01
C THR A 217 2.29 32.22 11.85
N ASP A 218 3.52 31.75 12.06
CA ASP A 218 4.32 31.13 11.01
C ASP A 218 3.95 29.69 10.70
N PHE A 219 3.14 29.05 11.54
CA PHE A 219 2.50 27.78 11.23
C PHE A 219 1.09 27.75 11.81
N GLN A 220 0.08 27.65 10.95
CA GLN A 220 -1.32 27.63 11.35
C GLN A 220 -2.13 26.69 10.47
N VAL A 221 -2.89 25.78 11.08
CA VAL A 221 -3.93 25.03 10.36
C VAL A 221 -5.11 25.97 10.15
N LEU A 222 -5.39 26.34 8.90
CA LEU A 222 -6.43 27.31 8.56
C LEU A 222 -7.81 26.67 8.43
N SER A 223 -7.86 25.45 7.88
CA SER A 223 -9.10 24.68 7.77
C SER A 223 -8.85 23.19 7.94
N LYS A 224 -9.90 22.47 8.31
CA LYS A 224 -9.89 21.02 8.50
C LYS A 224 -10.92 20.35 7.61
N THR A 225 -10.70 19.08 7.29
CA THR A 225 -11.70 18.21 6.64
C THR A 225 -12.85 17.92 7.60
N SER A 226 -13.92 17.31 7.09
CA SER A 226 -15.08 16.88 7.90
C SER A 226 -14.73 15.96 9.07
N VAL A 227 -13.65 15.19 8.99
CA VAL A 227 -13.15 14.31 10.08
C VAL A 227 -11.96 14.92 10.83
N GLY A 228 -11.67 16.19 10.58
CA GLY A 228 -10.76 17.00 11.39
C GLY A 228 -9.28 16.94 10.99
N ARG A 229 -8.91 16.34 9.85
CA ARG A 229 -7.53 16.41 9.34
C ARG A 229 -7.24 17.80 8.82
N ALA A 230 -5.98 18.27 8.86
CA ALA A 230 -5.64 19.54 8.26
C ALA A 230 -5.95 19.50 6.76
N LYS A 231 -6.65 20.51 6.26
CA LYS A 231 -6.99 20.66 4.84
C LYS A 231 -6.14 21.76 4.19
N THR A 232 -6.03 22.90 4.86
CA THR A 232 -5.13 23.99 4.47
C THR A 232 -4.29 24.45 5.64
N VAL A 233 -3.03 24.80 5.36
CA VAL A 233 -2.05 25.22 6.35
C VAL A 233 -1.35 26.47 5.85
N ARG A 234 -1.24 27.49 6.71
CA ARG A 234 -0.36 28.62 6.50
C ARG A 234 1.01 28.28 7.07
N VAL A 235 2.06 28.43 6.25
CA VAL A 235 3.46 28.28 6.67
C VAL A 235 4.25 29.48 6.17
N LEU A 236 4.88 30.21 7.08
CA LEU A 236 5.68 31.42 6.79
C LEU A 236 4.93 32.41 5.87
N GLY A 237 3.68 32.71 6.21
CA GLY A 237 2.82 33.64 5.47
C GLY A 237 2.19 33.09 4.18
N ARG A 238 2.60 31.92 3.68
CA ARG A 238 2.06 31.29 2.47
C ARG A 238 1.03 30.22 2.81
N VAL A 239 -0.01 30.07 2.00
CA VAL A 239 -1.08 29.08 2.21
C VAL A 239 -0.87 27.89 1.29
N TYR A 240 -0.94 26.69 1.86
CA TYR A 240 -0.73 25.43 1.16
C TYR A 240 -1.88 24.46 1.46
N PRO A 241 -2.24 23.58 0.50
CA PRO A 241 -2.91 22.33 0.84
C PRO A 241 -2.08 21.54 1.84
N ALA A 242 -2.72 20.96 2.85
CA ALA A 242 -2.01 20.19 3.87
C ALA A 242 -1.27 18.96 3.29
N THR A 243 -1.80 18.40 2.19
CA THR A 243 -1.15 17.33 1.42
C THR A 243 0.20 17.75 0.85
N GLN A 244 0.33 18.99 0.39
CA GLN A 244 1.59 19.54 -0.09
C GLN A 244 2.59 19.71 1.07
N ILE A 245 2.15 20.22 2.21
CA ILE A 245 2.98 20.33 3.42
C ILE A 245 3.43 18.96 3.91
N ARG A 246 2.55 17.95 3.90
CA ARG A 246 2.90 16.57 4.23
C ARG A 246 4.08 16.09 3.37
N THR A 247 4.01 16.30 2.06
CA THR A 247 5.09 15.91 1.13
C THR A 247 6.37 16.71 1.34
N MET A 248 6.29 18.04 1.37
CA MET A 248 7.47 18.92 1.51
C MET A 248 8.21 18.69 2.85
N LEU A 249 7.46 18.48 3.93
CA LEU A 249 8.03 18.29 5.26
C LEU A 249 8.33 16.81 5.57
N GLY A 250 7.79 15.86 4.81
CA GLY A 250 7.97 14.42 5.05
C GLY A 250 7.16 13.89 6.24
N LEU A 251 5.96 14.45 6.45
CA LEU A 251 5.03 14.02 7.49
C LEU A 251 4.35 12.70 7.10
N SER A 252 3.97 11.88 8.09
CA SER A 252 3.30 10.60 7.82
C SER A 252 1.85 10.81 7.34
N SER A 253 1.15 11.81 7.86
CA SER A 253 -0.25 12.12 7.55
C SER A 253 -0.55 13.62 7.64
N THR A 254 -1.82 14.00 7.44
CA THR A 254 -2.35 15.35 7.66
C THR A 254 -3.17 15.47 8.95
N ASP A 255 -3.30 14.42 9.77
CA ASP A 255 -3.76 14.56 11.15
C ASP A 255 -2.56 14.99 12.00
N ILE A 256 -2.49 16.29 12.27
CA ILE A 256 -1.31 16.91 12.89
C ILE A 256 -1.67 17.76 14.10
N GLU A 257 -0.78 17.72 15.07
CA GLU A 257 -0.63 18.71 16.14
C GLU A 257 0.72 19.39 15.99
N TYR A 258 0.85 20.64 16.44
CA TYR A 258 2.10 21.37 16.32
C TYR A 258 2.38 22.25 17.53
N ALA A 259 3.67 22.47 17.77
CA ALA A 259 4.18 23.42 18.74
C ALA A 259 5.27 24.27 18.08
N ILE A 260 5.16 25.58 18.21
CA ILE A 260 6.05 26.55 17.60
C ILE A 260 6.85 27.29 18.66
N GLN A 261 8.15 27.39 18.43
CA GLN A 261 9.11 28.10 19.28
C GLN A 261 10.03 28.92 18.36
N PRO A 262 10.72 29.96 18.87
CA PRO A 262 11.50 30.86 18.03
C PRO A 262 12.45 30.18 17.04
N GLU A 263 13.06 29.05 17.38
CA GLU A 263 14.03 28.38 16.51
C GLU A 263 13.55 27.04 15.95
N ARG A 264 12.37 26.56 16.35
CA ARG A 264 11.90 25.23 15.98
C ARG A 264 10.40 25.11 15.86
N LEU A 265 9.98 24.34 14.87
CA LEU A 265 8.62 23.84 14.71
C LEU A 265 8.61 22.34 15.00
N THR A 266 7.81 21.92 15.96
CA THR A 266 7.55 20.51 16.23
C THR A 266 6.19 20.14 15.67
N ILE A 267 6.13 19.10 14.85
CA ILE A 267 4.87 18.54 14.34
C ILE A 267 4.75 17.09 14.81
N THR A 268 3.61 16.74 15.38
CA THR A 268 3.23 15.36 15.70
C THR A 268 2.14 14.94 14.73
N ALA A 269 2.42 13.96 13.88
CA ALA A 269 1.47 13.40 12.93
C ALA A 269 0.92 12.05 13.42
N TYR A 270 -0.36 11.81 13.20
CA TYR A 270 -1.10 10.61 13.61
C TYR A 270 -1.60 9.84 12.38
N GLY A 271 -1.35 8.53 12.32
CA GLY A 271 -1.57 7.73 11.13
C GLY A 271 -0.46 7.88 10.09
N ASN A 272 -0.60 7.14 8.99
CA ASN A 272 0.35 7.07 7.90
C ASN A 272 -0.34 6.85 6.55
N GLY A 273 -0.16 7.79 5.63
CA GLY A 273 -0.75 7.78 4.30
C GLY A 273 -1.77 8.89 4.08
N HIS A 274 -2.52 8.79 2.99
CA HIS A 274 -3.53 9.78 2.59
C HIS A 274 -4.89 9.60 3.28
N ALA A 275 -5.09 8.48 3.99
CA ALA A 275 -6.30 8.16 4.75
C ALA A 275 -7.57 7.89 3.93
N VAL A 276 -7.47 7.63 2.62
CA VAL A 276 -8.64 7.44 1.73
C VAL A 276 -8.75 5.98 1.33
N GLY A 277 -9.97 5.43 1.43
CA GLY A 277 -10.25 4.02 1.16
C GLY A 277 -9.78 3.10 2.28
N MET A 278 -9.16 1.97 1.94
CA MET A 278 -8.88 0.93 2.93
C MET A 278 -7.67 1.24 3.83
N SER A 279 -7.87 1.25 5.15
CA SER A 279 -6.77 1.21 6.14
C SER A 279 -6.20 -0.20 6.22
N GLN A 280 -4.92 -0.39 5.91
CA GLN A 280 -4.26 -1.71 5.96
C GLN A 280 -4.22 -2.27 7.38
N TRP A 281 -3.87 -1.44 8.37
CA TRP A 281 -3.91 -1.85 9.76
C TRP A 281 -5.34 -2.10 10.26
N GLY A 282 -6.31 -1.32 9.77
CA GLY A 282 -7.71 -1.52 10.09
C GLY A 282 -8.26 -2.83 9.50
N ALA A 283 -7.94 -3.12 8.24
CA ALA A 283 -8.27 -4.41 7.60
C ALA A 283 -7.68 -5.59 8.38
N ASN A 284 -6.45 -5.46 8.88
CA ASN A 284 -5.82 -6.48 9.71
C ASN A 284 -6.51 -6.67 11.07
N ASP A 285 -6.88 -5.59 11.75
CA ASP A 285 -7.58 -5.68 13.03
C ASP A 285 -9.01 -6.21 12.87
N LEU A 286 -9.70 -5.90 11.76
CA LEU A 286 -10.97 -6.53 11.39
C LEU A 286 -10.80 -8.02 11.08
N ALA A 287 -9.76 -8.39 10.34
CA ALA A 287 -9.46 -9.79 10.03
C ALA A 287 -9.14 -10.62 11.29
N LYS A 288 -8.49 -10.04 12.30
CA LYS A 288 -8.30 -10.68 13.63
C LYS A 288 -9.62 -10.99 14.34
N LYS A 289 -10.68 -10.23 14.03
CA LYS A 289 -12.06 -10.49 14.48
C LYS A 289 -12.81 -11.47 13.57
N SER A 290 -12.08 -12.21 12.74
CA SER A 290 -12.62 -13.19 11.78
C SER A 290 -13.50 -12.60 10.67
N ILE A 291 -13.49 -11.28 10.47
CA ILE A 291 -14.18 -10.64 9.35
C ILE A 291 -13.50 -11.03 8.04
N LYS A 292 -14.29 -11.44 7.04
CA LYS A 292 -13.77 -11.94 5.75
C LYS A 292 -13.33 -10.80 4.83
N ALA A 293 -12.48 -11.14 3.87
CA ALA A 293 -11.95 -10.17 2.91
C ALA A 293 -13.06 -9.39 2.18
N GLU A 294 -14.13 -10.06 1.78
CA GLU A 294 -15.27 -9.48 1.08
C GLU A 294 -16.01 -8.45 1.94
N GLU A 295 -16.18 -8.75 3.24
CA GLU A 295 -16.79 -7.85 4.21
C GLU A 295 -15.89 -6.66 4.53
N ILE A 296 -14.57 -6.88 4.65
CA ILE A 296 -13.57 -5.81 4.80
C ILE A 296 -13.63 -4.85 3.61
N LEU A 297 -13.70 -5.38 2.38
CA LEU A 297 -13.77 -4.56 1.18
C LEU A 297 -15.08 -3.77 1.11
N ALA A 298 -16.22 -4.42 1.39
CA ALA A 298 -17.52 -3.75 1.44
C ALA A 298 -17.56 -2.64 2.51
N TYR A 299 -16.85 -2.83 3.63
CA TYR A 299 -16.72 -1.85 4.70
C TYR A 299 -15.97 -0.59 4.26
N TYR A 300 -14.83 -0.73 3.57
CA TYR A 300 -14.01 0.42 3.14
C TYR A 300 -14.46 1.05 1.81
N TYR A 301 -15.15 0.29 0.97
CA TYR A 301 -15.62 0.72 -0.35
C TYR A 301 -17.14 0.55 -0.45
N PRO A 302 -17.93 1.34 0.30
CA PRO A 302 -19.38 1.19 0.36
C PRO A 302 -20.03 1.37 -1.01
N GLY A 303 -21.03 0.53 -1.30
CA GLY A 303 -21.79 0.56 -2.56
C GLY A 303 -21.10 -0.16 -3.73
N THR A 304 -19.87 -0.66 -3.55
CA THR A 304 -19.17 -1.45 -4.56
C THR A 304 -19.62 -2.90 -4.55
N LYS A 305 -19.34 -3.60 -5.64
CA LYS A 305 -19.60 -5.04 -5.78
C LYS A 305 -18.31 -5.75 -6.16
N LEU A 306 -18.15 -6.97 -5.67
CA LEU A 306 -17.16 -7.88 -6.23
C LEU A 306 -17.62 -8.33 -7.61
N ASN A 307 -16.67 -8.36 -8.53
CA ASN A 307 -16.83 -8.93 -9.85
C ASN A 307 -15.63 -9.82 -10.18
N THR A 308 -15.76 -10.63 -11.21
CA THR A 308 -14.65 -11.37 -11.80
C THR A 308 -14.04 -10.53 -12.90
N LEU A 309 -12.71 -10.53 -12.96
CA LEU A 309 -11.94 -10.00 -14.06
C LEU A 309 -12.18 -10.91 -15.27
N ASP A 310 -13.11 -10.51 -16.13
CA ASP A 310 -13.28 -11.14 -17.44
C ASP A 310 -12.05 -10.85 -18.31
N ASN A 311 -11.74 -11.72 -19.28
CA ASN A 311 -10.62 -11.53 -20.20
C ASN A 311 -10.72 -10.14 -20.86
N ILE A 312 -9.84 -9.22 -20.45
CA ILE A 312 -9.69 -7.87 -21.03
C ILE A 312 -9.05 -7.99 -22.42
#